data_AF-D3S4W3-F1
#
_entry.id   AF-D3S4W3-F1
#
_cell.length_a   1.000
_cell.length_b   1.000
_cell.length_c   1.000
_cell.angle_alpha   90.00
_cell.angle_beta   90.00
_cell.angle_gamma   90.00
#
_symmetry.space_group_name_H-M   'P 1'
#
loop_
_entity.id
_entity.type
_entity.pdbx_description
1 polymer ?
#
loop_
_entity_poly.entity_id
_entity_poly.type
_entity_poly.pdbx_seq_one_letter_code
_entity_poly.pdbx_strand_id
1 'polypeptide(L)'
;MENITEYPTLVEIKDKKREMIEEGELKLRELNSVRVKLEELRNNNPNDLDKIAQLEEKESSLISEILKLDLSIKILEVLECIMENNIFGDYWKIIEEKIPYEELLDIVVENGLSVKKTCMELYKLANIDDKNILKKIQNLPDDYPKETKEDPKLQNKYLNKIISRITRLKEFKNNMDDIISDIISNMR
;
A
#
# COMPACT_ATOMS: atom_id res chain seq x y z
N MET A 1 -4.49 23.38 -19.30
CA MET A 1 -4.20 22.10 -18.63
C MET A 1 -5.46 21.78 -17.86
N GLU A 2 -6.20 20.78 -18.31
CA GLU A 2 -7.46 20.38 -17.68
C GLU A 2 -7.13 19.76 -16.32
N ASN A 3 -7.54 20.41 -15.24
CA ASN A 3 -7.51 19.85 -13.89
C ASN A 3 -8.52 18.71 -13.88
N ILE A 4 -8.04 17.47 -13.98
CA ILE A 4 -8.89 16.29 -13.75
C ILE A 4 -8.89 16.07 -12.24
N THR A 5 -9.70 16.86 -11.54
CA THR A 5 -9.97 16.75 -10.09
C THR A 5 -11.33 16.10 -9.88
N GLU A 6 -11.61 14.99 -10.54
CA GLU A 6 -12.81 14.19 -10.30
C GLU A 6 -12.42 12.92 -9.56
N TYR A 7 -13.24 12.55 -8.57
CA TYR A 7 -13.08 11.29 -7.86
C TYR A 7 -13.22 10.13 -8.84
N PRO A 8 -12.33 9.11 -8.79
CA PRO A 8 -12.49 7.94 -9.62
C PRO A 8 -13.75 7.19 -9.21
N THR A 9 -14.46 6.67 -10.21
CA THR A 9 -15.58 5.77 -10.03
C THR A 9 -15.12 4.43 -9.46
N LEU A 10 -16.05 3.66 -8.88
CA LEU A 10 -15.76 2.31 -8.40
C LEU A 10 -15.19 1.39 -9.50
N VAL A 11 -15.64 1.58 -10.75
CA VAL A 11 -15.14 0.82 -11.90
C VAL A 11 -13.68 1.17 -12.17
N GLU A 12 -13.33 2.45 -12.21
CA GLU A 12 -11.95 2.92 -12.43
C GLU A 12 -11.01 2.47 -11.31
N ILE A 13 -11.45 2.49 -10.04
CA ILE A 13 -10.66 1.94 -8.92
C ILE A 13 -10.38 0.45 -9.13
N LYS A 14 -11.40 -0.34 -9.48
CA LYS A 14 -11.26 -1.79 -9.69
C LYS A 14 -10.36 -2.12 -10.87
N ASP A 15 -10.50 -1.38 -11.96
CA ASP A 15 -9.66 -1.55 -13.16
C ASP A 15 -8.21 -1.16 -12.85
N LYS A 16 -7.99 -0.02 -12.19
CA LYS A 16 -6.64 0.41 -11.81
C LYS A 16 -5.96 -0.57 -10.85
N LYS A 17 -6.72 -1.08 -9.88
CA LYS A 17 -6.22 -2.12 -8.95
C LYS A 17 -5.80 -3.38 -9.71
N ARG A 18 -6.57 -3.81 -10.70
CA ARG A 18 -6.22 -4.98 -11.54
C ARG A 18 -4.92 -4.73 -12.31
N GLU A 19 -4.77 -3.57 -12.95
CA GLU A 19 -3.53 -3.20 -13.65
C GLU A 19 -2.31 -3.26 -12.72
N MET A 20 -2.42 -2.71 -11.51
CA MET A 20 -1.33 -2.71 -10.52
C MET A 20 -0.98 -4.13 -10.05
N ILE A 21 -1.98 -5.02 -9.90
CA ILE A 21 -1.75 -6.43 -9.56
C ILE A 21 -0.98 -7.12 -10.69
N GLU A 22 -1.41 -6.95 -11.94
CA GLU A 22 -0.74 -7.54 -13.11
C GLU A 22 0.71 -7.04 -13.24
N GLU A 23 0.95 -5.74 -13.03
CA GLU A 23 2.29 -5.17 -12.97
C GLU A 23 3.13 -5.76 -11.84
N GLY A 24 2.55 -5.90 -10.64
CA GLY A 24 3.19 -6.52 -9.49
C GLY A 24 3.63 -7.97 -9.76
N GLU A 25 2.79 -8.76 -10.44
CA GLU A 25 3.13 -10.13 -10.84
C GLU A 25 4.27 -10.19 -11.86
N LEU A 26 4.34 -9.23 -12.79
CA LEU A 26 5.45 -9.12 -13.73
C LEU A 26 6.76 -8.80 -13.00
N LYS A 27 6.74 -7.82 -12.08
CA LYS A 27 7.93 -7.46 -11.28
C LYS A 27 8.38 -8.58 -10.35
N LEU A 28 7.45 -9.36 -9.77
CA LEU A 28 7.77 -10.54 -8.96
C LEU A 28 8.48 -11.62 -9.79
N ARG A 29 8.03 -11.85 -11.02
CA ARG A 29 8.70 -12.78 -11.96
C ARG A 29 10.11 -12.30 -12.29
N GLU A 30 10.28 -11.00 -12.54
CA GLU A 30 11.60 -10.41 -12.79
C GLU A 30 12.52 -10.53 -11.58
N LEU A 31 12.03 -10.20 -10.38
CA LEU A 31 12.76 -10.33 -9.12
C LEU A 31 13.25 -11.77 -8.92
N ASN A 32 12.40 -12.75 -9.19
CA ASN A 32 12.80 -14.16 -9.12
C ASN A 32 13.91 -14.49 -10.14
N SER A 33 13.82 -13.99 -11.36
CA SER A 33 14.88 -14.15 -12.37
C SER A 33 16.21 -13.54 -11.93
N VAL A 34 16.19 -12.35 -11.33
CA VAL A 34 17.39 -11.68 -10.79
C VAL A 34 18.01 -12.52 -9.65
N ARG A 35 17.18 -13.05 -8.74
CA ARG A 35 17.66 -13.90 -7.64
C ARG A 35 18.32 -15.18 -8.10
N VAL A 36 17.74 -15.86 -9.10
CA VAL A 36 18.35 -17.06 -9.70
C VAL A 36 19.71 -16.72 -10.31
N LYS A 37 19.79 -15.63 -11.09
CA LYS A 37 21.06 -15.17 -11.69
C LYS A 37 22.11 -14.81 -10.64
N LEU A 38 21.71 -14.17 -9.55
CA LEU A 38 22.60 -13.86 -8.42
C LEU A 38 23.16 -15.13 -7.77
N GLU A 39 22.31 -16.13 -7.55
CA GLU A 39 22.71 -17.40 -6.95
C GLU A 39 23.69 -18.16 -7.86
N GLU A 40 23.38 -18.25 -9.16
CA GLU A 40 24.28 -18.83 -10.15
C GLU A 40 25.63 -18.11 -10.22
N LEU A 41 25.62 -16.78 -10.20
CA LEU A 41 26.84 -15.98 -10.29
C LEU A 41 27.71 -16.14 -9.05
N ARG A 42 27.11 -16.15 -7.85
CA ARG A 42 27.83 -16.37 -6.58
C ARG A 42 28.44 -17.77 -6.50
N ASN A 43 27.79 -18.78 -7.09
CA ASN A 43 28.30 -20.16 -7.08
C ASN A 43 29.39 -20.39 -8.14
N ASN A 44 29.21 -19.84 -9.34
CA ASN A 44 30.07 -20.14 -10.49
C ASN A 44 31.21 -19.14 -10.68
N ASN A 45 30.97 -17.85 -10.40
CA ASN A 45 31.96 -16.77 -10.58
C ASN A 45 31.93 -15.79 -9.39
N PRO A 46 32.25 -16.24 -8.16
CA PRO A 46 32.14 -15.43 -6.94
C PRO A 46 33.04 -14.17 -6.95
N ASN A 47 34.05 -14.12 -7.81
CA ASN A 47 34.99 -13.00 -7.90
C ASN A 47 34.52 -11.88 -8.83
N ASP A 48 33.41 -12.08 -9.57
CA ASP A 48 32.79 -11.04 -10.41
C ASP A 48 31.93 -10.11 -9.54
N LEU A 49 32.61 -9.37 -8.65
CA LEU A 49 31.96 -8.54 -7.64
C LEU A 49 31.13 -7.41 -8.26
N ASP A 50 31.57 -6.85 -9.39
CA ASP A 50 30.88 -5.76 -10.08
C ASP A 50 29.51 -6.22 -10.57
N LYS A 51 29.44 -7.40 -11.21
CA LYS A 51 28.19 -7.94 -11.73
C LYS A 51 27.26 -8.42 -10.61
N ILE A 52 27.82 -8.93 -9.51
CA ILE A 52 27.04 -9.25 -8.30
C ILE A 52 26.40 -7.98 -7.75
N ALA A 53 27.17 -6.90 -7.58
CA ALA A 53 26.68 -5.62 -7.06
C ALA A 53 25.55 -5.03 -7.93
N GLN A 54 25.71 -5.04 -9.27
CA GLN A 54 24.67 -4.57 -10.20
C GLN A 54 23.35 -5.35 -10.06
N LEU A 55 23.44 -6.68 -9.90
CA LEU A 55 22.25 -7.50 -9.71
C LEU A 55 21.62 -7.31 -8.33
N GLU A 56 22.40 -7.08 -7.27
CA GLU A 56 21.90 -6.74 -5.94
C GLU A 56 21.18 -5.39 -5.91
N GLU A 57 21.72 -4.38 -6.59
CA GLU A 57 21.07 -3.08 -6.76
C GLU A 57 19.73 -3.22 -7.49
N LYS A 58 19.72 -3.99 -8.59
CA LYS A 58 18.49 -4.31 -9.31
C LYS A 58 17.48 -5.07 -8.45
N GLU A 59 17.93 -6.04 -7.64
CA GLU A 59 17.07 -6.75 -6.68
C GLU A 59 16.41 -5.76 -5.71
N SER A 60 17.19 -4.81 -5.18
CA SER A 60 16.73 -3.80 -4.22
C SER A 60 15.71 -2.84 -4.85
N SER A 61 15.97 -2.36 -6.07
CA SER A 61 15.04 -1.52 -6.83
C SER A 61 13.70 -2.23 -7.08
N LEU A 62 13.73 -3.48 -7.54
CA LEU A 62 12.51 -4.27 -7.75
C LEU A 62 11.72 -4.50 -6.46
N ILE A 63 12.40 -4.78 -5.35
CA ILE A 63 11.74 -4.90 -4.04
C ILE A 63 11.04 -3.59 -3.66
N SER A 64 11.71 -2.45 -3.85
CA SER A 64 11.11 -1.14 -3.57
C SER A 64 9.86 -0.91 -4.41
N GLU A 65 9.94 -1.13 -5.72
CA GLU A 65 8.80 -0.96 -6.64
C GLU A 65 7.62 -1.87 -6.28
N ILE A 66 7.87 -3.13 -5.95
CA ILE A 66 6.82 -4.09 -5.52
C ILE A 66 6.15 -3.61 -4.24
N LEU A 67 6.90 -3.07 -3.27
CA LEU A 67 6.34 -2.53 -2.04
C LEU A 67 5.47 -1.28 -2.29
N LYS A 68 5.86 -0.41 -3.23
CA LYS A 68 5.05 0.74 -3.64
C LYS A 68 3.72 0.29 -4.27
N LEU A 69 3.76 -0.73 -5.13
CA LEU A 69 2.57 -1.32 -5.74
C LEU A 69 1.66 -1.96 -4.69
N ASP A 70 2.21 -2.76 -3.78
CA ASP A 70 1.44 -3.40 -2.69
C ASP A 70 0.70 -2.37 -1.82
N LEU A 71 1.38 -1.27 -1.45
CA LEU A 71 0.75 -0.19 -0.71
C LEU A 71 -0.37 0.48 -1.52
N SER A 72 -0.10 0.79 -2.78
CA SER A 72 -1.08 1.45 -3.68
C SER A 72 -2.34 0.57 -3.85
N ILE A 73 -2.16 -0.74 -4.04
CA ILE A 73 -3.25 -1.70 -4.13
C ILE A 73 -4.08 -1.69 -2.85
N LYS A 74 -3.45 -1.72 -1.67
CA LYS A 74 -4.17 -1.72 -0.39
C LYS A 74 -4.95 -0.43 -0.14
N ILE A 75 -4.42 0.71 -0.55
CA ILE A 75 -5.16 1.99 -0.49
C ILE A 75 -6.43 1.88 -1.35
N LEU A 76 -6.30 1.37 -2.59
CA LEU A 76 -7.45 1.16 -3.48
C LEU A 76 -8.45 0.14 -2.92
N GLU A 77 -8.00 -0.91 -2.22
CA GLU A 77 -8.88 -1.87 -1.55
C GLU A 77 -9.73 -1.23 -0.45
N VAL A 78 -9.15 -0.30 0.32
CA VAL A 78 -9.90 0.47 1.32
C VAL A 78 -10.96 1.32 0.65
N LEU A 79 -10.61 2.05 -0.41
CA LEU A 79 -11.56 2.90 -1.14
C LEU A 79 -12.67 2.10 -1.81
N GLU A 80 -12.31 1.00 -2.49
CA GLU A 80 -13.26 0.06 -3.08
C GLU A 80 -14.23 -0.46 -2.03
N CYS A 81 -13.74 -0.85 -0.85
CA CYS A 81 -14.59 -1.31 0.25
C CYS A 81 -15.58 -0.22 0.70
N ILE A 82 -15.14 1.03 0.83
CA ILE A 82 -16.00 2.15 1.24
C ILE A 82 -17.12 2.39 0.23
N MET A 83 -16.75 2.45 -1.06
CA MET A 83 -17.68 2.74 -2.16
C MET A 83 -18.62 1.57 -2.44
N GLU A 84 -18.11 0.34 -2.50
CA GLU A 84 -18.91 -0.86 -2.79
C GLU A 84 -19.93 -1.16 -1.69
N ASN A 85 -19.57 -0.95 -0.42
CA ASN A 85 -20.51 -1.11 0.69
C ASN A 85 -21.46 0.08 0.86
N ASN A 86 -21.32 1.13 0.05
CA ASN A 86 -22.12 2.34 0.10
C ASN A 86 -22.26 2.88 1.54
N ILE A 87 -21.13 2.99 2.23
CA ILE A 87 -21.08 3.32 3.67
C ILE A 87 -21.73 4.68 3.91
N PHE A 88 -21.35 5.67 3.10
CA PHE A 88 -21.80 7.06 3.22
C PHE A 88 -23.11 7.36 2.47
N GLY A 89 -23.57 6.51 1.55
CA GLY A 89 -24.80 6.79 0.81
C GLY A 89 -24.71 8.11 0.04
N ASP A 90 -25.78 8.89 0.09
CA ASP A 90 -25.86 10.20 -0.56
C ASP A 90 -24.86 11.24 0.02
N TYR A 91 -24.32 11.00 1.23
CA TYR A 91 -23.29 11.84 1.82
C TYR A 91 -21.92 11.70 1.14
N TRP A 92 -21.74 10.71 0.25
CA TRP A 92 -20.49 10.54 -0.49
C TRP A 92 -20.15 11.78 -1.32
N LYS A 93 -21.15 12.41 -1.96
CA LYS A 93 -20.96 13.66 -2.71
C LYS A 93 -20.44 14.81 -1.83
N ILE A 94 -20.85 14.85 -0.57
CA ILE A 94 -20.38 15.88 0.38
C ILE A 94 -18.91 15.65 0.72
N ILE A 95 -18.45 14.39 0.76
CA ILE A 95 -17.04 14.05 0.93
C ILE A 95 -16.26 14.50 -0.31
N GLU A 96 -16.71 14.14 -1.51
CA GLU A 96 -16.08 14.51 -2.79
C GLU A 96 -15.92 16.04 -2.94
N GLU A 97 -16.91 16.81 -2.50
CA GLU A 97 -16.88 18.28 -2.56
C GLU A 97 -15.93 18.93 -1.54
N LYS A 98 -15.68 18.28 -0.41
CA LYS A 98 -14.93 18.86 0.73
C LYS A 98 -13.49 18.39 0.82
N ILE A 99 -13.22 17.16 0.41
CA ILE A 99 -11.95 16.50 0.59
C ILE A 99 -11.43 16.21 -0.82
N PRO A 100 -10.29 16.79 -1.24
CA PRO A 100 -9.65 16.41 -2.49
C PRO A 100 -9.29 14.92 -2.50
N TYR A 101 -9.31 14.30 -3.67
CA TYR A 101 -9.01 12.87 -3.79
C TYR A 101 -7.62 12.51 -3.22
N GLU A 102 -6.63 13.38 -3.44
CA GLU A 102 -5.27 13.22 -2.89
C GLU A 102 -5.26 13.20 -1.36
N GLU A 103 -6.00 14.12 -0.73
CA GLU A 103 -6.14 14.17 0.74
C GLU A 103 -6.89 12.94 1.27
N LEU A 104 -7.86 12.40 0.51
CA LEU A 104 -8.49 11.12 0.86
C LEU A 104 -7.49 9.97 0.86
N LEU A 105 -6.55 9.90 -0.10
CA LEU A 105 -5.49 8.88 -0.09
C LEU A 105 -4.60 9.02 1.13
N ASP A 106 -4.22 10.25 1.49
CA ASP A 106 -3.42 10.53 2.68
C ASP A 106 -4.14 10.08 3.97
N ILE A 107 -5.44 10.40 4.11
CA ILE A 107 -6.26 9.96 5.24
C ILE A 107 -6.27 8.43 5.34
N VAL A 108 -6.38 7.70 4.24
CA VAL A 108 -6.33 6.22 4.23
C VAL A 108 -4.98 5.72 4.78
N VAL A 109 -3.88 6.33 4.36
CA VAL A 109 -2.52 5.97 4.80
C VAL A 109 -2.29 6.31 6.27
N GLU A 110 -2.64 7.52 6.70
CA GLU A 110 -2.50 7.99 8.08
C GLU A 110 -3.32 7.16 9.07
N ASN A 111 -4.47 6.64 8.63
CA ASN A 111 -5.29 5.71 9.41
C ASN A 111 -4.79 4.27 9.39
N GLY A 112 -3.63 4.01 8.77
CA GLY A 112 -3.00 2.69 8.72
C GLY A 112 -3.80 1.70 7.89
N LEU A 113 -4.41 2.15 6.79
CA LEU A 113 -5.22 1.35 5.86
C LEU A 113 -6.48 0.74 6.52
N SER A 114 -6.94 1.36 7.61
CA SER A 114 -8.12 0.89 8.34
C SER A 114 -9.40 1.48 7.75
N VAL A 115 -10.30 0.64 7.23
CA VAL A 115 -11.58 1.11 6.65
C VAL A 115 -12.39 1.87 7.69
N LYS A 116 -12.48 1.32 8.91
CA LYS A 116 -13.26 1.92 10.00
C LYS A 116 -12.71 3.27 10.46
N LYS A 117 -11.39 3.36 10.68
CA LYS A 117 -10.77 4.63 11.12
C LYS A 117 -10.85 5.69 10.03
N THR A 118 -10.56 5.32 8.78
CA THR A 118 -10.72 6.19 7.61
C THR A 118 -12.16 6.73 7.54
N CYS A 119 -13.17 5.85 7.60
CA CYS A 119 -14.56 6.28 7.57
C CYS A 119 -14.92 7.22 8.73
N MET A 120 -14.41 6.95 9.94
CA MET A 120 -14.66 7.79 11.11
C MET A 120 -14.02 9.19 10.96
N GLU A 121 -12.86 9.29 10.32
CA GLU A 121 -12.21 10.55 10.02
C GLU A 121 -12.96 11.34 8.94
N LEU A 122 -13.31 10.69 7.83
CA LEU A 122 -14.13 11.29 6.77
C LEU A 122 -15.48 11.80 7.31
N TYR A 123 -16.14 11.04 8.19
CA TYR A 123 -17.38 11.46 8.85
C TYR A 123 -17.21 12.81 9.59
N LYS A 124 -16.09 12.98 10.31
CA LYS A 124 -15.78 14.20 11.06
C LYS A 124 -15.41 15.36 10.14
N LEU A 125 -14.51 15.14 9.18
CA LEU A 125 -14.02 16.17 8.25
C LEU A 125 -15.16 16.68 7.36
N ALA A 126 -16.03 15.79 6.89
CA ALA A 126 -17.20 16.17 6.11
C ALA A 126 -18.32 16.81 6.95
N ASN A 127 -18.19 16.87 8.28
CA ASN A 127 -19.19 17.37 9.23
C ASN A 127 -20.57 16.72 9.03
N ILE A 128 -20.58 15.39 8.89
CA ILE A 128 -21.82 14.61 8.77
C ILE A 128 -22.40 14.42 10.18
N ASP A 129 -23.68 14.71 10.37
CA ASP A 129 -24.41 14.49 11.64
C ASP A 129 -25.60 13.54 11.42
N ASP A 130 -25.32 12.39 10.79
CA ASP A 130 -26.31 11.32 10.56
C ASP A 130 -25.97 10.10 11.42
N LYS A 131 -26.87 9.79 12.36
CA LYS A 131 -26.71 8.67 13.31
C LYS A 131 -26.71 7.30 12.62
N ASN A 132 -27.38 7.15 11.49
CA ASN A 132 -27.39 5.89 10.74
C ASN A 132 -26.05 5.67 10.06
N ILE A 133 -25.46 6.71 9.46
CA ILE A 133 -24.10 6.64 8.89
C ILE A 133 -23.09 6.32 9.99
N LEU A 134 -23.15 7.04 11.12
CA LEU A 134 -22.26 6.76 12.25
C LEU A 134 -22.39 5.31 12.73
N LYS A 135 -23.61 4.77 12.81
CA LYS A 135 -23.85 3.38 13.21
C LYS A 135 -23.30 2.38 12.17
N LYS A 136 -23.42 2.66 10.87
CA LYS A 136 -22.79 1.84 9.82
C LYS A 136 -21.27 1.77 10.03
N ILE A 137 -20.63 2.91 10.27
CA ILE A 137 -19.17 2.99 10.50
C ILE A 137 -18.77 2.22 11.77
N GLN A 138 -19.51 2.39 12.87
CA GLN A 138 -19.22 1.69 14.13
C GLN A 138 -19.33 0.17 14.02
N ASN A 139 -20.19 -0.33 13.14
CA ASN A 139 -20.38 -1.77 12.90
C ASN A 139 -19.35 -2.38 11.96
N LEU A 140 -18.48 -1.59 11.33
CA LEU A 140 -17.36 -2.11 10.54
C LEU A 140 -16.43 -2.92 11.45
N PRO A 141 -15.84 -4.01 10.94
CA PRO A 141 -14.85 -4.77 11.68
C PRO A 141 -13.67 -3.86 12.04
N ASP A 142 -13.12 -4.04 13.24
CA ASP A 142 -11.81 -3.48 13.54
C ASP A 142 -10.77 -4.30 12.76
N ASP A 143 -9.89 -3.64 12.01
CA ASP A 143 -8.93 -4.29 11.09
C ASP A 143 -7.85 -5.13 11.79
N TYR A 144 -7.94 -5.31 13.11
CA TYR A 144 -7.11 -6.24 13.86
C TYR A 144 -7.84 -7.56 14.08
N PRO A 145 -7.36 -8.70 13.55
CA PRO A 145 -7.49 -9.92 14.32
C PRO A 145 -6.91 -9.64 15.71
N LYS A 146 -7.64 -10.01 16.78
CA LYS A 146 -7.07 -10.17 18.12
C LYS A 146 -5.70 -10.82 17.94
N GLU A 147 -4.63 -10.19 18.43
CA GLU A 147 -3.28 -10.73 18.42
C GLU A 147 -3.33 -12.25 18.51
N THR A 148 -3.10 -12.94 17.40
CA THR A 148 -2.66 -14.33 17.49
C THR A 148 -1.38 -14.23 18.27
N LYS A 149 -1.42 -14.61 19.55
CA LYS A 149 -0.23 -14.82 20.37
C LYS A 149 0.65 -15.80 19.60
N GLU A 150 1.55 -15.26 18.78
CA GLU A 150 2.52 -16.04 18.06
C GLU A 150 3.42 -16.72 19.09
N ASP A 151 3.50 -18.05 18.99
CA ASP A 151 4.32 -18.89 19.83
C ASP A 151 5.80 -18.40 19.76
N PRO A 152 6.41 -17.97 20.87
CA PRO A 152 7.78 -17.45 20.90
C PRO A 152 8.83 -18.43 20.35
N LYS A 153 8.50 -19.72 20.24
CA LYS A 153 9.41 -20.75 19.71
C LYS A 153 9.43 -20.84 18.18
N LEU A 154 8.50 -20.18 17.49
CA LEU A 154 8.48 -20.05 16.03
C LEU A 154 9.19 -18.78 15.54
N GLN A 155 10.02 -18.12 16.37
CA GLN A 155 10.98 -17.08 15.98
C GLN A 155 12.09 -17.69 15.10
N ASN A 156 11.65 -18.07 13.90
CA ASN A 156 12.41 -18.74 12.88
C ASN A 156 13.51 -17.79 12.42
N LYS A 157 14.70 -18.33 12.18
CA LYS A 157 15.89 -17.66 11.63
C LYS A 157 15.59 -16.77 10.41
N TYR A 158 14.49 -17.07 9.71
CA TYR A 158 13.89 -16.28 8.63
C TYR A 158 13.28 -14.94 9.09
N LEU A 159 12.50 -14.93 10.18
CA LEU A 159 11.91 -13.70 10.74
C LEU A 159 13.00 -12.76 11.25
N ASN A 160 14.05 -13.29 11.88
CA ASN A 160 15.22 -12.50 12.30
C ASN A 160 16.02 -11.94 11.11
N LYS A 161 16.05 -12.64 9.97
CA LYS A 161 16.61 -12.13 8.70
C LYS A 161 15.72 -11.07 8.06
N ILE A 162 14.39 -11.19 8.19
CA ILE A 162 13.44 -10.17 7.74
C ILE A 162 13.57 -8.94 8.62
N ILE A 163 13.65 -9.07 9.94
CA ILE A 163 13.85 -7.97 10.87
C ILE A 163 15.19 -7.28 10.62
N SER A 164 16.29 -8.00 10.39
CA SER A 164 17.58 -7.35 10.05
C SER A 164 17.56 -6.64 8.70
N ARG A 165 16.83 -7.16 7.71
CA ARG A 165 16.56 -6.47 6.44
C ARG A 165 15.68 -5.23 6.64
N ILE A 166 14.62 -5.31 7.46
CA ILE A 166 13.75 -4.18 7.80
C ILE A 166 14.51 -3.11 8.60
N THR A 167 15.44 -3.49 9.48
CA THR A 167 16.29 -2.53 10.20
C THR A 167 17.26 -1.81 9.26
N ARG A 168 17.84 -2.51 8.27
CA ARG A 168 18.58 -1.87 7.17
C ARG A 168 17.69 -0.97 6.29
N LEU A 169 16.45 -1.38 6.01
CA LEU A 169 15.46 -0.55 5.31
C LEU A 169 14.99 0.64 6.15
N LYS A 170 15.06 0.56 7.48
CA LYS A 170 14.81 1.70 8.38
C LYS A 170 15.97 2.70 8.38
N GLU A 171 17.18 2.30 8.04
CA GLU A 171 18.26 3.25 7.72
C GLU A 171 18.01 3.95 6.38
N PHE A 172 17.26 3.31 5.46
CA PHE A 172 16.64 3.94 4.29
C PHE A 172 15.35 4.72 4.60
N LYS A 173 14.86 4.77 5.85
CA LYS A 173 13.61 5.48 6.22
C LYS A 173 13.66 6.98 5.93
N ASN A 174 14.85 7.57 5.78
CA ASN A 174 14.97 8.94 5.27
C ASN A 174 14.41 9.08 3.84
N ASN A 175 14.25 7.98 3.07
CA ASN A 175 13.61 7.93 1.76
C ASN A 175 12.14 7.50 1.81
N MET A 176 11.57 7.13 2.98
CA MET A 176 10.17 6.70 3.05
C MET A 176 9.21 7.86 2.77
N ASP A 177 9.55 9.05 3.26
CA ASP A 177 8.77 10.27 3.03
C ASP A 177 8.81 10.67 1.54
N ASP A 178 9.98 10.54 0.89
CA ASP A 178 10.14 10.74 -0.55
C ASP A 178 9.37 9.70 -1.38
N ILE A 179 9.34 8.44 -0.94
CA ILE A 179 8.58 7.37 -1.59
C ILE A 179 7.06 7.62 -1.48
N ILE A 180 6.58 8.06 -0.31
CA ILE A 180 5.17 8.41 -0.11
C ILE A 180 4.79 9.60 -1.01
N SER A 181 5.62 10.64 -1.04
CA SER A 181 5.44 11.82 -1.91
C SER A 181 5.41 11.47 -3.40
N ASP A 182 6.30 10.58 -3.86
CA ASP A 182 6.34 10.09 -5.24
C ASP A 182 5.10 9.25 -5.61
N ILE A 183 4.59 8.43 -4.68
CA ILE A 183 3.38 7.62 -4.92
C ILE A 183 2.18 8.54 -5.11
N ILE A 184 1.97 9.49 -4.20
CA ILE A 184 0.86 10.45 -4.26
C ILE A 184 0.92 11.25 -5.56
N SER A 185 2.12 11.69 -5.96
CA SER A 185 2.32 12.48 -7.19
C SER A 185 2.03 11.70 -8.48
N ASN A 186 2.26 10.39 -8.50
CA ASN A 186 2.01 9.53 -9.68
C ASN A 186 0.59 8.96 -9.73
N MET A 187 -0.22 9.16 -8.68
CA MET A 187 -1.63 8.80 -8.63
C MET A 187 -2.57 9.95 -9.03
N ARG A 188 -1.99 11.13 -9.36
CA ARG A 188 -2.66 12.25 -10.04
C ARG A 188 -2.89 11.97 -11.51
#